data_AF-A0A1V4Z464-F1
#
_entry.id   AF-A0A1V4Z464-F1
#
_cell.length_a   1.000
_cell.length_b   1.000
_cell.length_c   1.000
_cell.angle_alpha   90.00
_cell.angle_beta   90.00
_cell.angle_gamma   90.00
#
_symmetry.space_group_name_H-M   'P 1'
#
loop_
_entity.id
_entity.type
_entity.pdbx_description
1 polymer ?
#
loop_
_entity_poly.entity_id
_entity_poly.type
_entity_poly.pdbx_seq_one_letter_code
_entity_poly.pdbx_strand_id
1 'polypeptide(L)'
;MSIKEIIIDSIKYPFLDWKKILILGFIVVIYTIPHDMVPINLQNGFTYPFLIIALLINCFISGYFFKIIQYSLKDTRELPKFRKWVKLFKNGFKVTCVSLIYSIPATLPLIILNLPLINYYLYLPDFIIVIIGAIAQIYLQGYATWLLQGYATTFFVYMLYCLIIFPISLIAITNMANNDGKWSYAFKLKAIFDKIKNIGWIKFYSWYFLASVITLLVLLIGITLMFTFSILIHKYLSPKLIDSLILTPYIYIFFARSTALIYNSAIKSYYSTVTPNTR
;
A
#
# COMPACT_ATOMS: atom_id res chain seq x y z
N MET A 1 -18.35 -1.57 14.88
CA MET A 1 -18.60 -1.35 13.45
C MET A 1 -18.58 -2.68 12.73
N SER A 2 -19.59 -2.88 11.87
CA SER A 2 -19.60 -3.96 10.89
C SER A 2 -18.53 -3.71 9.81
N ILE A 3 -18.12 -4.74 9.06
CA ILE A 3 -17.17 -4.55 7.94
C ILE A 3 -17.77 -3.61 6.89
N LYS A 4 -19.08 -3.74 6.64
CA LYS A 4 -19.82 -2.87 5.71
C LYS A 4 -19.68 -1.39 6.09
N GLU A 5 -19.87 -1.03 7.36
CA GLU A 5 -19.68 0.34 7.84
C GLU A 5 -18.24 0.82 7.65
N ILE A 6 -17.25 -0.02 7.96
CA ILE A 6 -15.82 0.32 7.78
C ILE A 6 -15.53 0.66 6.33
N ILE A 7 -15.98 -0.19 5.39
CA ILE A 7 -15.73 0.00 3.96
C ILE A 7 -16.45 1.26 3.45
N ILE A 8 -17.73 1.45 3.81
CA ILE A 8 -18.51 2.62 3.37
C ILE A 8 -17.91 3.93 3.91
N ASP A 9 -17.50 3.96 5.18
CA ASP A 9 -16.83 5.13 5.77
C ASP A 9 -15.51 5.43 5.04
N SER A 10 -14.73 4.38 4.78
CA SER A 10 -13.43 4.50 4.12
C SER A 10 -13.53 4.96 2.66
N ILE A 11 -14.57 4.55 1.92
CA ILE A 11 -14.84 5.02 0.55
C ILE A 11 -15.16 6.52 0.54
N LYS A 12 -15.93 7.00 1.53
CA LYS A 12 -16.31 8.41 1.63
C LYS A 12 -15.16 9.30 2.11
N TYR A 13 -14.25 8.75 2.92
CA TYR A 13 -13.23 9.52 3.63
C TYR A 13 -12.29 10.33 2.73
N PRO A 14 -11.75 9.82 1.60
CA PRO A 14 -10.97 10.62 0.67
C PRO A 14 -11.72 11.86 0.16
N PHE A 15 -13.01 11.73 -0.12
CA PHE A 15 -13.83 12.80 -0.70
C PHE A 15 -14.19 13.92 0.27
N LEU A 16 -13.90 13.77 1.56
CA LEU A 16 -14.14 14.81 2.56
C LEU A 16 -13.29 16.06 2.33
N ASP A 17 -12.13 15.93 1.67
CA ASP A 17 -11.30 17.07 1.30
C ASP A 17 -10.50 16.77 0.02
N TRP A 18 -11.10 17.08 -1.12
CA TRP A 18 -10.49 16.84 -2.44
C TRP A 18 -9.17 17.59 -2.63
N LYS A 19 -8.95 18.72 -1.94
CA LYS A 19 -7.68 19.45 -2.03
C LYS A 19 -6.52 18.60 -1.50
N LYS A 20 -6.74 17.80 -0.47
CA LYS A 20 -5.71 16.92 0.10
C LYS A 20 -5.42 15.70 -0.79
N ILE A 21 -6.42 15.22 -1.53
CA ILE A 21 -6.20 14.23 -2.60
C ILE A 21 -5.24 14.82 -3.64
N LEU A 22 -5.54 16.01 -4.16
CA LEU A 22 -4.72 16.65 -5.20
C LEU A 22 -3.30 16.99 -4.72
N ILE A 23 -3.14 17.45 -3.48
CA ILE A 23 -1.79 17.69 -2.91
C ILE A 23 -1.01 16.37 -2.83
N LEU A 24 -1.63 15.29 -2.34
CA LEU A 24 -0.99 13.97 -2.32
C LEU A 24 -0.67 13.50 -3.74
N GLY A 25 -1.59 13.69 -4.68
CA GLY A 25 -1.44 13.34 -6.08
C GLY A 25 -0.28 14.05 -6.74
N PHE A 26 -0.08 15.34 -6.48
CA PHE A 26 1.07 16.07 -7.00
C PHE A 26 2.39 15.48 -6.48
N ILE A 27 2.44 15.08 -5.20
CA ILE A 27 3.60 14.41 -4.61
C ILE A 27 3.83 13.04 -5.27
N VAL A 28 2.75 12.27 -5.53
CA VAL A 28 2.82 10.98 -6.22
C VAL A 28 3.29 11.14 -7.67
N VAL A 29 2.85 12.18 -8.38
CA VAL A 29 3.36 12.49 -9.73
C VAL A 29 4.86 12.77 -9.69
N ILE A 30 5.36 13.52 -8.70
CA ILE A 30 6.82 13.73 -8.58
C ILE A 30 7.54 12.42 -8.26
N TYR A 31 6.92 11.55 -7.45
CA TYR A 31 7.46 10.21 -7.14
C TYR A 31 7.58 9.33 -8.39
N THR A 32 6.65 9.40 -9.34
CA THR A 32 6.68 8.54 -10.54
C THR A 32 7.70 8.97 -11.60
N ILE A 33 8.11 10.25 -11.63
CA ILE A 33 9.12 10.76 -12.58
C ILE A 33 10.43 9.94 -12.57
N PRO A 34 11.10 9.74 -11.41
CA PRO A 34 12.28 8.88 -11.33
C PRO A 34 12.11 7.48 -11.94
N HIS A 35 10.93 6.88 -11.77
CA HIS A 35 10.61 5.54 -12.28
C HIS A 35 10.40 5.54 -13.80
N ASP A 36 9.77 6.58 -14.34
CA ASP A 36 9.55 6.70 -15.78
C ASP A 36 10.86 7.00 -16.55
N MET A 37 11.86 7.59 -15.88
CA MET A 37 13.17 7.89 -16.47
C MET A 37 14.14 6.69 -16.48
N VAL A 38 13.76 5.53 -15.95
CA VAL A 38 14.62 4.33 -15.84
C VAL A 38 15.31 3.94 -17.17
N PRO A 39 14.65 3.92 -18.35
CA PRO A 39 15.32 3.57 -19.61
C PRO A 39 16.44 4.55 -19.99
N ILE A 40 16.24 5.84 -19.73
CA ILE A 40 17.21 6.91 -20.01
C ILE A 40 18.33 6.91 -18.95
N ASN A 41 17.99 6.60 -17.70
CA ASN A 41 18.92 6.57 -16.58
C ASN A 41 19.89 5.38 -16.65
N LEU A 42 19.43 4.22 -17.14
CA LEU A 42 20.27 3.03 -17.36
C LEU A 42 21.39 3.29 -18.37
N GLN A 43 21.08 4.02 -19.46
CA GLN A 43 22.07 4.37 -20.48
C GLN A 43 23.11 5.39 -19.99
N ASN A 44 22.72 6.28 -19.06
CA ASN A 44 23.52 7.42 -18.63
C ASN A 44 24.13 7.27 -17.22
N GLY A 45 23.92 6.12 -16.54
CA GLY A 45 24.46 5.87 -15.19
C GLY A 45 23.75 6.61 -14.05
N PHE A 46 22.62 7.28 -14.30
CA PHE A 46 21.89 8.06 -13.29
C PHE A 46 20.88 7.25 -12.45
N THR A 47 20.78 5.93 -12.66
CA THR A 47 19.75 5.09 -12.02
C THR A 47 19.77 5.15 -10.49
N TYR A 48 20.95 5.06 -9.86
CA TYR A 48 21.05 5.07 -8.40
C TYR A 48 20.62 6.39 -7.75
N PRO A 49 21.08 7.57 -8.22
CA PRO A 49 20.56 8.87 -7.74
C PRO A 49 19.02 8.98 -7.79
N PHE A 50 18.40 8.58 -8.90
CA PHE A 50 16.95 8.66 -9.06
C PHE A 50 16.19 7.73 -8.10
N LEU A 51 16.73 6.55 -7.81
CA LEU A 51 16.15 5.64 -6.82
C LEU A 51 16.22 6.20 -5.39
N ILE A 52 17.32 6.87 -5.05
CA ILE A 52 17.45 7.54 -3.75
C ILE A 52 16.38 8.63 -3.64
N ILE A 53 16.18 9.44 -4.69
CA ILE A 53 15.13 10.47 -4.72
C ILE A 53 13.74 9.84 -4.57
N ALA A 54 13.44 8.77 -5.32
CA ALA A 54 12.18 8.06 -5.23
C ALA A 54 11.93 7.52 -3.81
N LEU A 55 12.94 6.93 -3.18
CA LEU A 55 12.87 6.44 -1.80
C LEU A 55 12.57 7.56 -0.81
N LEU A 56 13.20 8.74 -0.96
CA LEU A 56 12.96 9.90 -0.11
C LEU A 56 11.51 10.41 -0.25
N ILE A 57 10.98 10.48 -1.47
CA ILE A 57 9.59 10.89 -1.70
C ILE A 57 8.61 9.84 -1.16
N ASN A 58 8.91 8.54 -1.33
CA ASN A 58 8.11 7.47 -0.76
C ASN A 58 8.06 7.52 0.77
N CYS A 59 9.15 7.92 1.43
CA CYS A 59 9.13 8.20 2.87
C CYS A 59 8.15 9.34 3.21
N PHE A 60 7.98 10.35 2.35
CA PHE A 60 6.98 11.39 2.59
C PHE A 60 5.55 10.86 2.44
N ILE A 61 5.28 10.10 1.36
CA ILE A 61 3.98 9.49 1.07
C ILE A 61 3.58 8.53 2.22
N SER A 62 4.48 7.63 2.59
CA SER A 62 4.34 6.70 3.74
C SER A 62 4.16 7.42 5.08
N GLY A 63 4.78 8.58 5.24
CA GLY A 63 4.58 9.44 6.41
C GLY A 63 3.15 9.98 6.50
N TYR A 64 2.57 10.33 5.36
CA TYR A 64 1.21 10.82 5.29
C TYR A 64 0.18 9.71 5.50
N PHE A 65 0.42 8.51 4.95
CA PHE A 65 -0.34 7.28 5.29
C PHE A 65 -0.48 7.09 6.80
N PHE A 66 0.67 7.11 7.46
CA PHE A 66 0.77 6.91 8.89
C PHE A 66 -0.01 7.97 9.66
N LYS A 67 0.06 9.22 9.20
CA LYS A 67 -0.68 10.32 9.80
C LYS A 67 -2.19 10.16 9.63
N ILE A 68 -2.67 9.66 8.48
CA ILE A 68 -4.09 9.36 8.27
C ILE A 68 -4.54 8.24 9.22
N ILE A 69 -3.74 7.19 9.40
CA ILE A 69 -4.01 6.15 10.38
C ILE A 69 -4.13 6.77 11.79
N GLN A 70 -3.19 7.62 12.20
CA GLN A 70 -3.24 8.27 13.52
C GLN A 70 -4.49 9.13 13.73
N TYR A 71 -4.91 9.88 12.71
CA TYR A 71 -6.14 10.68 12.76
C TYR A 71 -7.38 9.77 12.82
N SER A 72 -7.38 8.70 12.03
CA SER A 72 -8.50 7.77 11.95
C SER A 72 -8.66 6.93 13.23
N LEU A 73 -7.56 6.61 13.91
CA LEU A 73 -7.60 5.96 15.23
C LEU A 73 -8.28 6.83 16.28
N LYS A 74 -8.15 8.16 16.17
CA LYS A 74 -8.83 9.15 17.02
C LYS A 74 -10.28 9.43 16.60
N ASP A 75 -10.80 8.65 15.64
CA ASP A 75 -12.15 8.74 15.09
C ASP A 75 -12.50 10.12 14.50
N THR A 76 -11.48 10.87 14.05
CA THR A 76 -11.71 12.17 13.40
C THR A 76 -12.17 11.95 11.96
N ARG A 77 -13.22 12.64 11.52
CA ARG A 77 -13.65 12.66 10.12
C ARG A 77 -12.84 13.61 9.25
N GLU A 78 -11.92 14.38 9.83
CA GLU A 78 -11.06 15.27 9.07
C GLU A 78 -9.83 14.55 8.51
N LEU A 79 -9.52 14.82 7.24
CA LEU A 79 -8.23 14.45 6.65
C LEU A 79 -7.10 15.31 7.25
N PRO A 80 -5.93 14.74 7.60
CA PRO A 80 -4.84 15.49 8.19
C PRO A 80 -4.23 16.53 7.23
N LYS A 81 -3.82 17.69 7.75
CA LYS A 81 -3.09 18.68 6.95
C LYS A 81 -1.65 18.22 6.69
N PHE A 82 -1.03 18.60 5.57
CA PHE A 82 0.38 18.32 5.22
C PHE A 82 1.43 19.12 6.03
N ARG A 83 1.09 19.58 7.23
CA ARG A 83 2.02 20.31 8.12
C ARG A 83 2.94 19.34 8.87
N LYS A 84 4.07 19.89 9.36
CA LYS A 84 5.12 19.16 10.09
C LYS A 84 5.80 18.11 9.19
N TRP A 85 6.30 18.55 8.03
CA TRP A 85 6.89 17.72 6.99
C TRP A 85 8.06 16.85 7.49
N VAL A 86 8.90 17.36 8.39
CA VAL A 86 9.97 16.57 9.04
C VAL A 86 9.40 15.38 9.82
N LYS A 87 8.27 15.57 10.52
CA LYS A 87 7.60 14.47 11.24
C LYS A 87 6.97 13.48 10.28
N LEU A 88 6.41 13.94 9.14
CA LEU A 88 5.93 13.06 8.08
C LEU A 88 7.07 12.18 7.58
N PHE A 89 8.19 12.79 7.18
CA PHE A 89 9.36 12.07 6.69
C PHE A 89 9.90 11.05 7.72
N LYS A 90 10.10 11.46 8.98
CA LYS A 90 10.59 10.55 10.05
C LYS A 90 9.65 9.37 10.29
N ASN A 91 8.35 9.60 10.29
CA ASN A 91 7.37 8.54 10.48
C ASN A 91 7.29 7.63 9.25
N GLY A 92 7.37 8.20 8.05
CA GLY A 92 7.32 7.42 6.84
C GLY A 92 8.56 6.58 6.61
N PHE A 93 9.75 7.07 6.95
CA PHE A 93 10.96 6.23 7.00
C PHE A 93 10.76 5.00 7.89
N LYS A 94 10.19 5.19 9.10
CA LYS A 94 9.86 4.06 9.98
C LYS A 94 8.86 3.10 9.32
N VAL A 95 7.81 3.62 8.68
CA VAL A 95 6.83 2.79 7.96
C VAL A 95 7.50 2.00 6.85
N THR A 96 8.33 2.64 6.03
CA THR A 96 9.10 1.97 4.97
C THR A 96 9.98 0.86 5.55
N CYS A 97 10.73 1.12 6.63
CA CYS A 97 11.53 0.09 7.30
C CYS A 97 10.67 -1.07 7.83
N VAL A 98 9.52 -0.79 8.46
CA VAL A 98 8.60 -1.83 8.93
C VAL A 98 8.10 -2.66 7.75
N SER A 99 7.62 -2.02 6.68
CA SER A 99 7.15 -2.71 5.48
C SER A 99 8.24 -3.58 4.85
N LEU A 100 9.50 -3.11 4.80
CA LEU A 100 10.64 -3.89 4.33
C LEU A 100 10.92 -5.10 5.23
N ILE A 101 10.94 -4.92 6.55
CA ILE A 101 11.20 -6.04 7.49
C ILE A 101 10.10 -7.11 7.38
N TYR A 102 8.84 -6.69 7.27
CA TYR A 102 7.73 -7.60 7.08
C TYR A 102 7.73 -8.26 5.69
N SER A 103 8.38 -7.70 4.67
CA SER A 103 8.51 -8.34 3.36
C SER A 103 9.65 -9.35 3.27
N ILE A 104 10.61 -9.35 4.21
CA ILE A 104 11.75 -10.30 4.23
C ILE A 104 11.29 -11.77 4.15
N PRO A 105 10.32 -12.26 4.96
CA PRO A 105 9.94 -13.67 4.93
C PRO A 105 9.42 -14.14 3.56
N ALA A 106 8.83 -13.24 2.77
CA ALA A 106 8.42 -13.56 1.41
C ALA A 106 9.54 -13.36 0.39
N THR A 107 10.37 -12.33 0.52
CA THR A 107 11.37 -11.97 -0.50
C THR A 107 12.67 -12.76 -0.37
N LEU A 108 13.05 -13.19 0.84
CA LEU A 108 14.30 -13.90 1.11
C LEU A 108 14.40 -15.26 0.39
N PRO A 109 13.35 -16.11 0.36
CA PRO A 109 13.38 -17.33 -0.45
C PRO A 109 13.61 -17.05 -1.95
N LEU A 110 13.06 -15.95 -2.48
CA LEU A 110 13.27 -15.59 -3.89
C LEU A 110 14.71 -15.22 -4.18
N ILE A 111 15.34 -14.45 -3.28
CA ILE A 111 16.76 -14.06 -3.41
C ILE A 111 17.66 -15.30 -3.36
N ILE A 112 17.38 -16.22 -2.44
CA ILE A 112 18.18 -17.45 -2.25
C ILE A 112 17.99 -18.43 -3.41
N LEU A 113 16.76 -18.62 -3.89
CA LEU A 113 16.43 -19.60 -4.93
C LEU A 113 16.78 -19.11 -6.36
N ASN A 114 16.88 -17.79 -6.58
CA ASN A 114 17.23 -17.21 -7.89
C ASN A 114 18.69 -16.71 -7.96
N LEU A 115 19.60 -17.26 -7.15
CA LEU A 115 20.99 -16.79 -7.07
C LEU A 115 21.79 -16.75 -8.40
N PRO A 116 21.51 -17.56 -9.45
CA PRO A 116 22.14 -17.38 -10.77
C PRO A 116 21.58 -16.19 -11.59
N LEU A 117 20.45 -15.58 -11.18
CA LEU A 117 19.72 -14.53 -11.91
C LEU A 117 19.95 -13.11 -11.34
N ILE A 118 20.94 -12.94 -10.45
CA ILE A 118 21.32 -11.64 -9.87
C ILE A 118 21.67 -10.59 -10.95
N ASN A 119 21.93 -11.00 -12.19
CA ASN A 119 22.24 -10.09 -13.29
C ASN A 119 21.04 -9.45 -14.02
N TYR A 120 19.77 -9.77 -13.70
CA TYR A 120 18.68 -9.27 -14.55
C TYR A 120 17.57 -8.45 -13.89
N TYR A 121 17.30 -8.55 -12.58
CA TYR A 121 16.15 -7.83 -12.00
C TYR A 121 16.33 -7.37 -10.55
N LEU A 122 17.30 -6.50 -10.29
CA LEU A 122 17.02 -5.41 -9.34
C LEU A 122 16.15 -4.43 -10.10
N TYR A 123 14.84 -4.33 -9.86
CA TYR A 123 14.06 -3.07 -9.82
C TYR A 123 12.57 -3.37 -9.55
N LEU A 124 12.00 -2.52 -8.68
CA LEU A 124 10.58 -2.26 -8.41
C LEU A 124 9.87 -3.07 -7.31
N PRO A 125 9.44 -2.37 -6.24
CA PRO A 125 8.28 -2.75 -5.44
C PRO A 125 7.03 -2.00 -5.94
N ASP A 126 6.43 -2.44 -7.05
CA ASP A 126 5.06 -2.04 -7.44
C ASP A 126 4.20 -3.29 -7.64
N PHE A 127 3.71 -3.81 -6.51
CA PHE A 127 3.00 -5.07 -6.36
C PHE A 127 1.80 -5.26 -7.32
N ILE A 128 1.10 -4.18 -7.70
CA ILE A 128 -0.05 -4.25 -8.61
C ILE A 128 0.39 -4.32 -10.09
N ILE A 129 1.48 -3.64 -10.46
CA ILE A 129 2.08 -3.70 -11.81
C ILE A 129 2.68 -5.08 -12.06
N VAL A 130 3.22 -5.74 -11.04
CA VAL A 130 3.73 -7.12 -11.14
C VAL A 130 2.60 -8.11 -11.42
N ILE A 131 1.43 -7.97 -10.79
CA ILE A 131 0.28 -8.87 -11.06
C ILE A 131 -0.30 -8.62 -12.45
N ILE A 132 -0.50 -7.37 -12.84
CA ILE A 132 -1.04 -7.03 -14.18
C ILE A 132 -0.03 -7.39 -15.28
N GLY A 133 1.26 -7.13 -15.06
CA GLY A 133 2.35 -7.53 -15.95
C GLY A 133 2.48 -9.05 -16.04
N ALA A 134 2.30 -9.77 -14.92
CA ALA A 134 2.28 -11.23 -14.92
C ALA A 134 1.13 -11.79 -15.77
N ILE A 135 -0.08 -11.25 -15.58
CA ILE A 135 -1.25 -11.63 -16.38
C ILE A 135 -0.99 -11.32 -17.86
N ALA A 136 -0.53 -10.11 -18.20
CA ALA A 136 -0.25 -9.71 -19.58
C ALA A 136 0.84 -10.59 -20.24
N GLN A 137 1.89 -10.97 -19.52
CA GLN A 137 2.97 -11.84 -20.02
C GLN A 137 2.49 -13.29 -20.22
N ILE A 138 1.64 -13.82 -19.34
CA ILE A 138 0.99 -15.13 -19.53
C ILE A 138 0.16 -15.13 -20.82
N TYR A 139 -0.56 -14.05 -21.09
CA TYR A 139 -1.33 -13.88 -22.33
C TYR A 139 -0.44 -13.75 -23.58
N LEU A 140 0.74 -13.12 -23.49
CA LEU A 140 1.63 -12.85 -24.64
C LEU A 140 2.60 -14.00 -24.98
N GLN A 141 3.11 -14.72 -23.99
CA GLN A 141 4.20 -15.72 -24.17
C GLN A 141 3.79 -17.17 -23.85
N GLY A 142 2.56 -17.38 -23.38
CA GLY A 142 2.02 -18.70 -23.04
C GLY A 142 2.56 -19.28 -21.73
N TYR A 143 1.80 -20.19 -21.13
CA TYR A 143 2.06 -20.74 -19.80
C TYR A 143 3.38 -21.53 -19.67
N ALA A 144 3.81 -22.20 -20.75
CA ALA A 144 4.96 -23.10 -20.76
C ALA A 144 6.32 -22.36 -20.61
N THR A 145 6.47 -21.20 -21.25
CA THR A 145 7.69 -20.36 -21.15
C THR A 145 7.79 -19.70 -19.76
N TRP A 146 6.64 -19.45 -19.13
CA TRP A 146 6.49 -18.87 -17.80
C TRP A 146 6.96 -19.78 -16.66
N LEU A 147 6.69 -21.08 -16.77
CA LEU A 147 7.15 -22.09 -15.82
C LEU A 147 8.66 -22.36 -15.92
N LEU A 148 9.19 -22.44 -17.15
CA LEU A 148 10.60 -22.72 -17.41
C LEU A 148 11.55 -21.60 -16.97
N GLN A 149 11.07 -20.34 -16.90
CA GLN A 149 11.87 -19.17 -16.51
C GLN A 149 11.73 -18.79 -15.02
N GLY A 150 11.02 -19.59 -14.21
CA GLY A 150 10.87 -19.33 -12.76
C GLY A 150 9.89 -18.21 -12.38
N TYR A 151 9.20 -17.58 -13.34
CA TYR A 151 8.25 -16.51 -13.07
C TYR A 151 7.02 -16.98 -12.27
N ALA A 152 6.58 -18.22 -12.48
CA ALA A 152 5.48 -18.81 -11.71
C ALA A 152 5.81 -18.89 -10.20
N THR A 153 7.03 -19.32 -9.85
CA THR A 153 7.51 -19.37 -8.46
C THR A 153 7.56 -17.95 -7.87
N THR A 154 8.06 -17.00 -8.64
CA THR A 154 8.17 -15.60 -8.22
C THR A 154 6.80 -14.98 -7.97
N PHE A 155 5.86 -15.18 -8.90
CA PHE A 155 4.47 -14.73 -8.79
C PHE A 155 3.76 -15.33 -7.57
N PHE A 156 3.90 -16.64 -7.34
CA PHE A 156 3.26 -17.33 -6.22
C PHE A 156 3.72 -16.77 -4.87
N VAL A 157 5.01 -16.48 -4.73
CA VAL A 157 5.57 -15.89 -3.50
C VAL A 157 5.07 -14.45 -3.28
N TYR A 158 5.00 -13.62 -4.33
CA TYR A 158 4.41 -12.28 -4.23
C TYR A 158 2.91 -12.33 -3.87
N MET A 159 2.19 -13.30 -4.42
CA MET A 159 0.79 -13.53 -4.08
C MET A 159 0.63 -13.93 -2.60
N LEU A 160 1.47 -14.84 -2.09
CA LEU A 160 1.48 -15.19 -0.66
C LEU A 160 1.80 -14.00 0.24
N TYR A 161 2.79 -13.19 -0.14
CA TYR A 161 3.11 -11.95 0.58
C TYR A 161 1.87 -11.08 0.73
N CYS A 162 1.14 -10.86 -0.36
CA CYS A 162 0.03 -9.93 -0.31
C CYS A 162 -1.26 -10.49 0.23
N LEU A 163 -1.50 -11.80 0.12
CA LEU A 163 -2.68 -12.40 0.73
C LEU A 163 -2.51 -12.59 2.25
N ILE A 164 -1.28 -12.86 2.71
CA ILE A 164 -1.05 -13.28 4.10
C ILE A 164 -0.28 -12.22 4.89
N ILE A 165 0.88 -11.79 4.40
CA ILE A 165 1.83 -11.00 5.20
C ILE A 165 1.50 -9.50 5.18
N PHE A 166 1.10 -8.97 4.02
CA PHE A 166 0.75 -7.57 3.85
C PHE A 166 -0.36 -7.11 4.81
N PRO A 167 -1.51 -7.79 4.95
CA PRO A 167 -2.54 -7.35 5.90
C PRO A 167 -2.05 -7.40 7.37
N ILE A 168 -1.14 -8.32 7.72
CA ILE A 168 -0.51 -8.35 9.05
C ILE A 168 0.38 -7.12 9.23
N SER A 169 1.15 -6.73 8.20
CA SER A 169 1.99 -5.53 8.23
C SER A 169 1.17 -4.25 8.41
N LEU A 170 -0.05 -4.19 7.87
CA LEU A 170 -0.97 -3.06 8.07
C LEU A 170 -1.39 -2.93 9.54
N ILE A 171 -1.69 -4.05 10.22
CA ILE A 171 -1.98 -4.06 11.65
C ILE A 171 -0.74 -3.71 12.47
N ALA A 172 0.45 -4.14 12.06
CA ALA A 172 1.72 -3.77 12.70
C ALA A 172 1.98 -2.26 12.64
N ILE A 173 1.83 -1.65 11.47
CA ILE A 173 1.94 -0.20 11.26
C ILE A 173 0.88 0.54 12.09
N THR A 174 -0.34 0.02 12.13
CA THR A 174 -1.43 0.62 12.92
C THR A 174 -1.20 0.50 14.42
N ASN A 175 -0.60 -0.60 14.88
CA ASN A 175 -0.16 -0.75 16.26
C ASN A 175 0.92 0.27 16.62
N MET A 176 1.86 0.52 15.72
CA MET A 176 2.84 1.61 15.88
C MET A 176 2.16 2.98 15.92
N ALA A 177 1.15 3.22 15.07
CA ALA A 177 0.39 4.47 15.05
C ALA A 177 -0.37 4.73 16.35
N ASN A 178 -0.96 3.67 16.93
CA ASN A 178 -1.70 3.72 18.19
C ASN A 178 -0.80 3.89 19.43
N ASN A 179 0.52 3.71 19.28
CA ASN A 179 1.50 3.87 20.36
C ASN A 179 2.48 5.01 20.03
N ASP A 180 1.93 6.17 19.66
CA ASP A 180 2.66 7.43 19.40
C ASP A 180 3.76 7.36 18.33
N GLY A 181 3.76 6.33 17.47
CA GLY A 181 4.81 6.14 16.48
C GLY A 181 6.13 5.59 17.03
N LYS A 182 6.10 4.93 18.20
CA LYS A 182 7.23 4.18 18.74
C LYS A 182 7.49 2.94 17.87
N TRP A 183 8.65 2.91 17.21
CA TRP A 183 8.98 1.93 16.18
C TRP A 183 8.93 0.48 16.67
N SER A 184 9.37 0.21 17.91
CA SER A 184 9.35 -1.12 18.51
C SER A 184 7.97 -1.76 18.59
N TYR A 185 6.89 -0.97 18.61
CA TYR A 185 5.53 -1.50 18.66
C TYR A 185 5.10 -2.14 17.34
N ALA A 186 5.72 -1.78 16.22
CA ALA A 186 5.49 -2.49 14.96
C ALA A 186 6.00 -3.95 15.03
N PHE A 187 6.91 -4.29 15.94
CA PHE A 187 7.51 -5.64 16.02
C PHE A 187 7.04 -6.44 17.24
N LYS A 188 6.07 -5.93 18.01
CA LYS A 188 5.44 -6.69 19.10
C LYS A 188 4.46 -7.72 18.53
N LEU A 189 5.00 -8.76 17.88
CA LEU A 189 4.22 -9.77 17.14
C LEU A 189 3.10 -10.36 17.98
N LYS A 190 3.36 -10.76 19.23
CA LYS A 190 2.33 -11.28 20.13
C LYS A 190 1.14 -10.31 20.26
N ALA A 191 1.41 -9.04 20.54
CA ALA A 191 0.36 -8.02 20.65
C ALA A 191 -0.38 -7.76 19.32
N ILE A 192 0.29 -7.93 18.17
CA ILE A 192 -0.31 -7.80 16.84
C ILE A 192 -1.25 -8.98 16.57
N PHE A 193 -0.80 -10.21 16.81
CA PHE A 193 -1.62 -11.40 16.66
C PHE A 193 -2.79 -11.43 17.66
N ASP A 194 -2.60 -10.97 18.89
CA ASP A 194 -3.69 -10.82 19.86
C ASP A 194 -4.75 -9.85 19.35
N LYS A 195 -4.36 -8.75 18.69
CA LYS A 195 -5.30 -7.81 18.07
C LYS A 195 -6.04 -8.42 16.89
N ILE A 196 -5.35 -9.16 16.02
CA ILE A 196 -5.99 -9.89 14.91
C ILE A 196 -6.99 -10.91 15.47
N LYS A 197 -6.62 -11.65 16.52
CA LYS A 197 -7.50 -12.60 17.22
C LYS A 197 -8.73 -11.90 17.80
N ASN A 198 -8.57 -10.71 18.40
CA ASN A 198 -9.67 -9.91 18.94
C ASN A 198 -10.59 -9.32 17.84
N ILE A 199 -10.08 -9.07 16.64
CA ILE A 199 -10.92 -8.76 15.47
C ILE A 199 -11.71 -10.01 15.04
N GLY A 200 -11.06 -11.18 15.15
CA GLY A 200 -11.50 -12.45 14.60
C GLY A 200 -10.88 -12.66 13.22
N TRP A 201 -10.18 -13.79 13.03
CA TRP A 201 -9.46 -14.12 11.78
C TRP A 201 -10.34 -14.06 10.54
N ILE A 202 -11.56 -14.60 10.62
CA ILE A 202 -12.53 -14.57 9.53
C ILE A 202 -12.89 -13.11 9.20
N LYS A 203 -13.28 -12.33 10.21
CA LYS A 203 -13.65 -10.91 10.04
C LYS A 203 -12.50 -10.08 9.48
N PHE A 204 -11.27 -10.34 9.95
CA PHE A 204 -10.05 -9.68 9.50
C PHE A 204 -9.80 -9.93 8.01
N TYR A 205 -9.81 -11.19 7.57
CA TYR A 205 -9.60 -11.51 6.16
C TYR A 205 -10.79 -11.12 5.28
N SER A 206 -12.03 -11.17 5.79
CA SER A 206 -13.20 -10.63 5.07
C SER A 206 -13.08 -9.12 4.84
N TRP A 207 -12.58 -8.37 5.83
CA TRP A 207 -12.29 -6.94 5.67
C TRP A 207 -11.22 -6.72 4.59
N TYR A 208 -10.11 -7.45 4.66
CA TYR A 208 -9.02 -7.30 3.70
C TYR A 208 -9.46 -7.65 2.27
N PHE A 209 -10.23 -8.75 2.11
CA PHE A 209 -10.81 -9.14 0.84
C PHE A 209 -11.72 -8.05 0.26
N LEU A 210 -12.66 -7.53 1.07
CA LEU A 210 -13.56 -6.46 0.62
C LEU A 210 -12.80 -5.17 0.27
N ALA A 211 -11.80 -4.78 1.06
CA ALA A 211 -10.96 -3.62 0.75
C ALA A 211 -10.19 -3.80 -0.57
N SER A 212 -9.69 -5.01 -0.84
CA SER A 212 -9.02 -5.36 -2.10
C SER A 212 -9.99 -5.34 -3.29
N VAL A 213 -11.23 -5.84 -3.14
CA VAL A 213 -12.26 -5.76 -4.19
C VAL A 213 -12.59 -4.31 -4.53
N ILE A 214 -12.78 -3.43 -3.53
CA ILE A 214 -13.01 -2.01 -3.77
C ILE A 214 -11.83 -1.37 -4.50
N THR A 215 -10.60 -1.71 -4.11
CA THR A 215 -9.39 -1.23 -4.77
C THR A 215 -9.34 -1.68 -6.23
N LEU A 216 -9.67 -2.94 -6.51
CA LEU A 216 -9.75 -3.47 -7.87
C LEU A 216 -10.80 -2.72 -8.71
N LEU A 217 -11.99 -2.47 -8.17
CA LEU A 217 -13.03 -1.72 -8.86
C LEU A 217 -12.57 -0.29 -9.20
N VAL A 218 -11.92 0.37 -8.25
CA VAL A 218 -11.37 1.71 -8.45
C VAL A 218 -10.29 1.69 -9.53
N LEU A 219 -9.38 0.70 -9.52
CA LEU A 219 -8.38 0.52 -10.57
C LEU A 219 -9.00 0.28 -11.94
N LEU A 220 -10.05 -0.54 -12.05
CA LEU A 220 -10.76 -0.77 -13.32
C LEU A 220 -11.39 0.52 -13.86
N ILE A 221 -12.00 1.32 -12.97
CA ILE A 221 -12.49 2.66 -13.33
C ILE A 221 -11.33 3.56 -13.79
N GLY A 222 -10.19 3.52 -13.10
CA GLY A 222 -8.98 4.24 -13.51
C GLY A 222 -8.50 3.84 -14.90
N ILE A 223 -8.38 2.53 -15.18
CA ILE A 223 -7.92 2.01 -16.48
C ILE A 223 -8.88 2.41 -17.61
N THR A 224 -10.19 2.29 -17.39
CA THR A 224 -11.20 2.70 -18.38
C THR A 224 -11.16 4.21 -18.65
N LEU A 225 -10.98 5.04 -17.63
CA LEU A 225 -10.76 6.48 -17.80
C LEU A 225 -9.46 6.75 -18.57
N MET A 226 -8.36 6.10 -18.20
CA MET A 226 -7.08 6.24 -18.88
C MET A 226 -7.17 5.87 -20.36
N PHE A 227 -7.87 4.78 -20.69
CA PHE A 227 -8.07 4.34 -22.07
C PHE A 227 -8.90 5.34 -22.88
N THR A 228 -10.02 5.82 -22.33
CA THR A 228 -10.86 6.82 -23.01
C THR A 228 -10.12 8.14 -23.22
N PHE A 229 -9.38 8.63 -22.22
CA PHE A 229 -8.54 9.83 -22.36
C PHE A 229 -7.40 9.65 -23.37
N SER A 230 -6.81 8.45 -23.44
CA SER A 230 -5.75 8.16 -24.41
C SER A 230 -6.23 8.25 -25.86
N ILE A 231 -7.49 7.91 -26.12
CA ILE A 231 -8.12 8.04 -27.45
C ILE A 231 -8.46 9.51 -27.74
N LEU A 232 -9.04 10.21 -26.76
CA LEU A 232 -9.59 11.56 -26.95
C LEU A 232 -8.54 12.67 -26.93
N ILE A 233 -7.49 12.53 -26.11
CA ILE A 233 -6.53 13.60 -25.78
C ILE A 233 -5.09 13.12 -26.03
N HIS A 234 -4.89 12.23 -27.01
CA HIS A 234 -3.63 11.54 -27.31
C HIS A 234 -2.38 12.46 -27.32
N LYS A 235 -2.56 13.75 -27.64
CA LYS A 235 -1.48 14.73 -27.79
C LYS A 235 -1.06 15.47 -26.50
N TYR A 236 -1.88 15.53 -25.45
CA TYR A 236 -1.67 16.52 -24.37
C TYR A 236 -1.56 15.98 -22.93
N LEU A 237 -2.05 14.77 -22.64
CA LEU A 237 -2.03 14.25 -21.28
C LEU A 237 -1.62 12.78 -21.25
N SER A 238 -0.56 12.46 -20.52
CA SER A 238 -0.19 11.06 -20.32
C SER A 238 -1.27 10.37 -19.48
N PRO A 239 -1.82 9.22 -19.91
CA PRO A 239 -2.84 8.51 -19.13
C PRO A 239 -2.38 8.20 -17.70
N LYS A 240 -1.07 8.02 -17.49
CA LYS A 240 -0.44 7.81 -16.17
C LYS A 240 -0.69 8.95 -15.16
N LEU A 241 -0.96 10.18 -15.62
CA LEU A 241 -1.25 11.30 -14.73
C LEU A 241 -2.56 11.09 -13.96
N ILE A 242 -3.57 10.46 -14.55
CA ILE A 242 -4.85 10.20 -13.85
C ILE A 242 -4.61 9.25 -12.68
N ASP A 243 -3.82 8.20 -12.92
CA ASP A 243 -3.46 7.23 -11.89
C ASP A 243 -2.69 7.90 -10.74
N SER A 244 -1.61 8.62 -11.07
CA SER A 244 -0.74 9.26 -10.08
C SER A 244 -1.45 10.39 -9.31
N LEU A 245 -2.28 11.19 -9.98
CA LEU A 245 -2.87 12.41 -9.41
C LEU A 245 -4.14 12.13 -8.58
N ILE A 246 -4.92 11.11 -8.93
CA ILE A 246 -6.24 10.87 -8.33
C ILE A 246 -6.33 9.46 -7.76
N LEU A 247 -6.07 8.44 -8.59
CA LEU A 247 -6.38 7.05 -8.27
C LEU A 247 -5.55 6.52 -7.12
N THR A 248 -4.23 6.65 -7.23
CA THR A 248 -3.27 6.21 -6.22
C THR A 248 -3.51 6.94 -4.89
N PRO A 249 -3.58 8.29 -4.82
CA PRO A 249 -3.95 9.00 -3.61
C PRO A 249 -5.27 8.56 -2.97
N TYR A 250 -6.30 8.32 -3.78
CA TYR A 250 -7.60 7.85 -3.30
C TYR A 250 -7.48 6.49 -2.61
N ILE A 251 -6.88 5.50 -3.30
CA ILE A 251 -6.68 4.13 -2.78
C ILE A 251 -5.87 4.19 -1.48
N TYR A 252 -4.85 5.04 -1.45
CA TYR A 252 -3.96 5.20 -0.31
C TYR A 252 -4.67 5.72 0.93
N ILE A 253 -5.48 6.78 0.77
CA ILE A 253 -6.28 7.36 1.84
C ILE A 253 -7.37 6.38 2.30
N PHE A 254 -8.03 5.72 1.35
CA PHE A 254 -9.02 4.67 1.62
C PHE A 254 -8.44 3.56 2.49
N PHE A 255 -7.29 3.00 2.11
CA PHE A 255 -6.65 1.92 2.88
C PHE A 255 -6.22 2.38 4.27
N ALA A 256 -5.64 3.58 4.39
CA ALA A 256 -5.23 4.12 5.69
C ALA A 256 -6.42 4.24 6.65
N ARG A 257 -7.55 4.77 6.17
CA ARG A 257 -8.79 4.89 6.95
C ARG A 257 -9.33 3.52 7.33
N SER A 258 -9.46 2.64 6.35
CA SER A 258 -10.02 1.29 6.51
C SER A 258 -9.24 0.46 7.53
N THR A 259 -7.91 0.55 7.50
CA THR A 259 -7.01 -0.15 8.42
C THR A 259 -7.17 0.35 9.86
N ALA A 260 -7.25 1.66 10.06
CA ALA A 260 -7.45 2.22 11.38
C ALA A 260 -8.80 1.81 12.00
N LEU A 261 -9.87 1.77 11.19
CA LEU A 261 -11.21 1.41 11.65
C LEU A 261 -11.33 -0.07 12.02
N ILE A 262 -10.77 -0.99 11.22
CA ILE A 262 -10.76 -2.42 11.58
C ILE A 262 -9.95 -2.66 12.86
N TYR A 263 -8.84 -1.95 13.03
CA TYR A 263 -8.03 -2.00 14.23
C TYR A 263 -8.78 -1.45 15.46
N ASN A 264 -9.51 -0.34 15.32
CA ASN A 264 -10.36 0.20 16.39
C ASN A 264 -11.48 -0.78 16.79
N SER A 265 -11.96 -1.60 15.85
CA SER A 265 -12.91 -2.66 16.17
C SER A 265 -12.30 -3.73 17.09
N ALA A 266 -11.00 -4.01 16.99
CA ALA A 266 -10.26 -4.89 17.89
C ALA A 266 -10.21 -4.34 19.31
N ILE A 267 -9.90 -3.03 19.44
CA ILE A 267 -9.80 -2.35 20.72
C ILE A 267 -11.14 -2.40 21.46
N LYS A 268 -12.23 -2.03 20.76
CA LYS A 268 -13.59 -2.07 21.33
C LYS A 268 -13.98 -3.49 21.76
N SER A 269 -13.64 -4.50 20.96
CA SER A 269 -13.93 -5.91 21.31
C SER A 269 -13.16 -6.36 22.56
N TYR A 270 -11.89 -5.97 22.71
CA TYR A 270 -11.08 -6.31 23.87
C TYR A 270 -11.64 -5.69 25.17
N TYR A 271 -12.02 -4.41 25.13
CA TYR A 271 -12.64 -3.78 26.30
C TYR A 271 -13.99 -4.40 26.65
N SER A 272 -14.81 -4.79 25.65
CA SER A 272 -16.09 -5.46 25.94
C SER A 272 -15.94 -6.85 26.59
N THR A 273 -14.81 -7.54 26.43
CA THR A 273 -14.57 -8.85 27.06
C THR A 273 -13.88 -8.74 28.42
N VAL A 274 -13.09 -7.68 28.65
CA VAL A 274 -12.35 -7.48 29.91
C VAL A 274 -13.14 -6.68 30.95
N THR A 275 -14.06 -5.80 30.53
CA THR A 275 -14.97 -5.06 31.43
C THR A 275 -16.43 -5.34 31.06
N PRO A 276 -16.99 -6.52 31.40
CA PRO A 276 -18.37 -6.85 31.06
C PRO A 276 -19.41 -6.00 31.82
N ASN A 277 -19.05 -5.36 32.95
CA ASN A 277 -19.99 -4.72 33.88
C ASN A 277 -19.79 -3.20 34.07
N THR A 278 -19.82 -2.41 33.01
CA THR A 278 -20.15 -0.97 33.13
C THR A 278 -21.19 -0.60 32.07
N ARG A 279 -22.42 -1.04 32.29
CA ARG A 279 -23.64 -0.46 31.77
C ARG A 279 -24.63 -0.33 32.90
#